data_AF-A0A8T3BAJ1-F1
#
_entry.id   AF-A0A8T3BAJ1-F1
#
_cell.length_a   1.000
_cell.length_b   1.000
_cell.length_c   1.000
_cell.angle_alpha   90.00
_cell.angle_beta   90.00
_cell.angle_gamma   90.00
#
_symmetry.space_group_name_H-M   'P 1'
#
loop_
_entity.id
_entity.type
_entity.pdbx_description
1 polymer ?
#
loop_
_entity_poly.entity_id
_entity_poly.type
_entity_poly.pdbx_seq_one_letter_code
_entity_poly.pdbx_strand_id
1 'polypeptide(L)'
;MGTLIIRTRQMIIQEVHGFSSLISLFPENTTLNVLMAGDHWNIPTTCNSTTQNAFNSIPISGDGRDKCIAWGSDNIHKFGSFIEEFYSFQEDVMWSKVVWHKHHALRFSIYAWLCFVGGLKTSDALRKRNIEVDPKCVFCHCHEESVSHLFFECDYTFSIISKMLPAITSFLLRPNLHQISDFLSNSVLLNYGSLSVNLLMLWAAVYSIWHERNERKFANRTRSISNLKLLISKVVDIKLRRWKKF
;
A
#
# COMPACT_ATOMS: atom_id res chain seq x y z
N MET A 1 0.82 -28.85 16.04
CA MET A 1 1.57 -28.07 15.02
C MET A 1 0.56 -27.15 14.36
N GLY A 2 0.64 -25.84 14.61
CA GLY A 2 -0.13 -24.82 13.88
C GLY A 2 -1.58 -24.58 14.28
N THR A 3 -1.85 -24.22 15.55
CA THR A 3 -3.12 -23.58 15.91
C THR A 3 -3.21 -22.24 15.18
N LEU A 4 -3.95 -22.19 14.07
CA LEU A 4 -4.18 -20.98 13.29
C LEU A 4 -5.19 -20.09 14.03
N ILE A 5 -4.75 -19.51 15.14
CA ILE A 5 -5.44 -18.40 15.81
C ILE A 5 -5.11 -17.16 14.99
N ILE A 6 -5.90 -16.88 13.96
CA ILE A 6 -5.91 -15.55 13.34
C ILE A 6 -7.35 -15.06 13.29
N ARG A 7 -7.82 -14.60 14.45
CA ARG A 7 -8.81 -13.52 14.54
C ARG A 7 -8.45 -12.67 15.75
N THR A 8 -7.53 -11.72 15.54
CA THR A 8 -7.30 -10.59 16.44
C THR A 8 -8.47 -9.63 16.28
N ARG A 9 -9.41 -9.63 17.23
CA ARG A 9 -10.20 -8.49 17.76
C ARG A 9 -10.94 -7.55 16.77
N GLN A 10 -10.30 -7.07 15.71
CA GLN A 10 -10.80 -6.05 14.78
C GLN A 10 -11.90 -6.53 13.82
N MET A 11 -11.91 -7.79 13.38
CA MET A 11 -12.92 -8.27 12.42
C MET A 11 -14.32 -8.40 13.04
N ILE A 12 -14.40 -8.94 14.26
CA ILE A 12 -15.67 -9.05 14.99
C ILE A 12 -16.25 -7.65 15.27
N ILE A 13 -15.38 -6.64 15.41
CA ILE A 13 -15.78 -5.25 15.68
C ILE A 13 -16.29 -4.53 14.41
N GLN A 14 -15.88 -4.92 13.20
CA GLN A 14 -16.24 -4.22 11.96
C GLN A 14 -17.50 -4.77 11.27
N GLU A 15 -17.82 -6.06 11.40
CA GLU A 15 -18.98 -6.66 10.71
C GLU A 15 -20.33 -6.44 11.42
N VAL A 16 -20.33 -5.96 12.66
CA VAL A 16 -21.57 -5.83 13.45
C VAL A 16 -21.61 -4.48 14.15
N HIS A 17 -22.41 -3.55 13.63
CA HIS A 17 -22.72 -2.29 14.30
C HIS A 17 -23.40 -2.57 15.66
N GLY A 18 -22.77 -2.21 16.78
CA GLY A 18 -23.41 -2.22 18.12
C GLY A 18 -22.64 -2.93 19.26
N PHE A 19 -21.31 -2.83 19.31
CA PHE A 19 -20.45 -3.74 20.08
C PHE A 19 -19.91 -3.23 21.45
N SER A 20 -20.58 -2.29 22.13
CA SER A 20 -20.17 -1.95 23.51
C SER A 20 -20.36 -3.11 24.50
N SER A 21 -21.27 -4.07 24.22
CA SER A 21 -21.58 -5.17 25.15
C SER A 21 -20.61 -6.37 25.06
N LEU A 22 -20.03 -6.66 23.90
CA LEU A 22 -19.28 -7.91 23.70
C LEU A 22 -17.86 -7.90 24.27
N ILE A 23 -17.26 -6.72 24.41
CA ILE A 23 -15.99 -6.55 25.14
C ILE A 23 -16.18 -6.86 26.63
N SER A 24 -17.37 -6.60 27.19
CA SER A 24 -17.67 -6.94 28.59
C SER A 24 -18.01 -8.41 28.81
N LEU A 25 -18.36 -9.14 27.74
CA LEU A 25 -18.78 -10.55 27.81
C LEU A 25 -17.61 -11.54 27.72
N PHE A 26 -16.47 -11.11 27.20
CA PHE A 26 -15.31 -11.99 26.99
C PHE A 26 -14.03 -11.34 27.53
N PRO A 27 -13.29 -11.99 28.45
CA PRO A 27 -11.98 -11.54 28.90
C PRO A 27 -11.02 -11.27 27.71
N GLU A 28 -10.07 -10.34 27.89
CA GLU A 28 -9.15 -9.87 26.82
C GLU A 28 -8.33 -10.99 26.13
N ASN A 29 -8.24 -12.18 26.73
CA ASN A 29 -7.50 -13.34 26.21
C ASN A 29 -8.39 -14.53 25.83
N THR A 30 -9.69 -14.31 25.64
CA THR A 30 -10.62 -15.39 25.25
C THR A 30 -10.25 -15.90 23.85
N THR A 31 -9.81 -17.14 23.77
CA THR A 31 -9.55 -17.80 22.48
C THR A 31 -10.85 -18.30 21.87
N LEU A 32 -10.90 -18.36 20.54
CA LEU A 32 -12.07 -18.84 19.81
C LEU A 32 -12.54 -20.24 20.25
N ASN A 33 -11.61 -21.09 20.74
CA ASN A 33 -11.89 -22.42 21.26
C ASN A 33 -12.83 -22.44 22.48
N VAL A 34 -12.91 -21.33 23.24
CA VAL A 34 -13.84 -21.19 24.37
C VAL A 34 -15.28 -20.98 23.89
N LEU A 35 -15.42 -20.36 22.72
CA LEU A 35 -16.70 -20.03 22.09
C LEU A 35 -17.22 -21.14 21.17
N MET A 36 -16.43 -22.20 20.94
CA MET A 36 -16.80 -23.33 20.09
C MET A 36 -16.97 -24.59 20.93
N ALA A 37 -18.17 -25.17 20.90
CA ALA A 37 -18.46 -26.47 21.48
C ALA A 37 -18.83 -27.44 20.34
N GLY A 38 -17.90 -28.32 19.96
CA GLY A 38 -18.11 -29.23 18.82
C GLY A 38 -18.37 -28.46 17.52
N ASP A 39 -19.59 -28.59 17.01
CA ASP A 39 -20.13 -28.01 15.79
C ASP A 39 -21.00 -26.74 16.00
N HIS A 40 -21.12 -26.25 17.23
CA HIS A 40 -21.96 -25.11 17.57
C HIS A 40 -21.23 -24.04 18.39
N TRP A 41 -21.75 -22.81 18.29
CA TRP A 41 -21.26 -21.67 19.05
C TRP A 41 -21.81 -21.68 20.47
N ASN A 42 -20.92 -21.63 21.45
CA ASN A 42 -21.24 -21.51 22.86
C ASN A 42 -21.19 -20.03 23.28
N ILE A 43 -22.22 -19.27 22.91
CA ILE A 43 -22.32 -17.83 23.17
C ILE A 43 -23.16 -17.63 24.44
N PRO A 44 -22.72 -16.76 25.37
CA PRO A 44 -23.53 -16.40 26.53
C PRO A 44 -24.92 -15.89 26.12
N THR A 45 -25.96 -16.36 26.81
CA THR A 45 -27.37 -15.96 26.60
C THR A 45 -27.62 -14.47 26.90
N THR A 46 -26.66 -13.80 27.55
CA THR A 46 -26.61 -12.36 27.76
C THR A 46 -26.32 -11.56 26.48
N CYS A 47 -25.92 -12.23 25.39
CA CYS A 47 -25.71 -11.62 24.09
C CYS A 47 -27.06 -11.36 23.38
N ASN A 48 -27.18 -10.27 22.63
CA ASN A 48 -28.42 -9.95 21.92
C ASN A 48 -28.71 -10.95 20.77
N SER A 49 -29.96 -11.04 20.35
CA SER A 49 -30.41 -11.99 19.30
C SER A 49 -29.70 -11.76 17.97
N THR A 50 -29.39 -10.52 17.62
CA THR A 50 -28.67 -10.17 16.39
C THR A 50 -27.27 -10.78 16.36
N THR A 51 -26.52 -10.66 17.46
CA THR A 51 -25.18 -11.23 17.58
C THR A 51 -25.24 -12.75 17.63
N GLN A 52 -26.18 -13.34 18.37
CA GLN A 52 -26.37 -14.80 18.38
C GLN A 52 -26.64 -15.33 16.96
N ASN A 53 -27.51 -14.67 16.20
CA ASN A 53 -27.80 -15.03 14.81
C ASN A 53 -26.58 -14.86 13.89
N ALA A 54 -25.79 -13.80 14.08
CA ALA A 54 -24.58 -13.58 13.30
C ALA A 54 -23.55 -14.70 13.51
N PHE A 55 -23.26 -15.09 14.75
CA PHE A 55 -22.37 -16.23 15.00
C PHE A 55 -22.96 -17.54 14.46
N ASN A 56 -24.24 -17.83 14.70
CA ASN A 56 -24.87 -19.07 14.22
C ASN A 56 -24.91 -19.18 12.69
N SER A 57 -24.80 -18.06 11.97
CA SER A 57 -24.64 -18.07 10.51
C SER A 57 -23.25 -18.50 10.03
N ILE A 58 -22.26 -18.54 10.92
CA ILE A 58 -20.89 -18.98 10.63
C ILE A 58 -20.80 -20.49 10.91
N PRO A 59 -20.67 -21.35 9.87
CA PRO A 59 -20.56 -22.79 10.08
C PRO A 59 -19.24 -23.14 10.76
N ILE A 60 -19.31 -24.00 11.79
CA ILE A 60 -18.13 -24.63 12.39
C ILE A 60 -17.99 -26.02 11.76
N SER A 61 -16.86 -26.25 11.10
CA SER A 61 -16.55 -27.54 10.49
C SER A 61 -15.64 -28.34 11.42
N GLY A 62 -15.96 -29.59 11.71
CA GLY A 62 -15.09 -30.45 12.53
C GLY A 62 -15.51 -31.92 12.54
N ASP A 63 -14.52 -32.82 12.51
CA ASP A 63 -14.68 -34.26 12.69
C ASP A 63 -14.69 -34.66 14.19
N GLY A 64 -14.83 -33.69 15.09
CA GLY A 64 -14.75 -33.85 16.54
C GLY A 64 -13.33 -33.81 17.12
N ARG A 65 -12.27 -33.78 16.29
CA ARG A 65 -10.87 -33.71 16.78
C ARG A 65 -10.23 -32.35 16.58
N ASP A 66 -10.47 -31.70 15.44
CA ASP A 66 -10.04 -30.33 15.18
C ASP A 66 -11.26 -29.40 15.05
N LYS A 67 -11.36 -28.41 15.95
CA LYS A 67 -12.37 -27.34 15.87
C LYS A 67 -11.84 -26.23 14.96
N CYS A 68 -12.30 -26.13 13.72
CA CYS A 68 -11.89 -25.04 12.82
C CYS A 68 -13.09 -24.32 12.20
N ILE A 69 -12.97 -23.00 12.05
CA ILE A 69 -13.80 -22.26 11.10
C ILE A 69 -13.16 -22.48 9.73
N ALA A 70 -13.90 -23.07 8.80
CA ALA A 70 -13.44 -23.20 7.42
C ALA A 70 -13.73 -21.91 6.65
N TRP A 71 -12.77 -21.53 5.81
CA TRP A 71 -12.87 -20.44 4.83
C TRP A 71 -12.83 -21.09 3.44
N GLY A 72 -13.78 -20.77 2.56
CA GLY A 72 -13.93 -21.42 1.25
C GLY A 72 -14.41 -22.89 1.27
N SER A 73 -14.59 -23.48 0.09
CA SER A 73 -15.17 -24.81 -0.12
C SER A 73 -14.21 -25.99 0.09
N ASP A 74 -12.89 -25.75 0.10
CA ASP A 74 -11.92 -26.80 -0.28
C ASP A 74 -11.17 -27.46 0.90
N ASN A 75 -11.58 -27.25 2.16
CA ASN A 75 -10.94 -27.83 3.37
C ASN A 75 -9.41 -27.61 3.50
N ILE A 76 -8.81 -26.77 2.65
CA ILE A 76 -7.37 -26.44 2.67
C ILE A 76 -7.20 -25.05 3.29
N HIS A 77 -6.75 -25.01 4.54
CA HIS A 77 -6.65 -23.77 5.31
C HIS A 77 -5.30 -23.08 5.08
N LYS A 78 -5.28 -22.07 4.20
CA LYS A 78 -4.13 -21.18 4.00
C LYS A 78 -4.51 -19.75 4.41
N PHE A 79 -3.63 -19.08 5.14
CA PHE A 79 -3.82 -17.67 5.50
C PHE A 79 -4.05 -16.77 4.27
N GLY A 80 -3.46 -17.11 3.12
CA GLY A 80 -3.71 -16.41 1.86
C GLY A 80 -5.17 -16.43 1.42
N SER A 81 -5.84 -17.58 1.49
CA SER A 81 -7.24 -17.74 1.12
C SER A 81 -8.17 -16.90 2.02
N PHE A 82 -7.84 -16.82 3.32
CA PHE A 82 -8.53 -15.94 4.24
C PHE A 82 -8.40 -14.46 3.85
N ILE A 83 -7.19 -14.00 3.48
CA ILE A 83 -6.96 -12.62 3.08
C ILE A 83 -7.73 -12.29 1.79
N GLU A 84 -7.72 -13.19 0.81
CA GLU A 84 -8.47 -13.03 -0.44
C GLU A 84 -9.97 -12.92 -0.20
N GLU A 85 -10.55 -13.77 0.65
CA GLU A 85 -11.97 -13.72 1.01
C GLU A 85 -12.29 -12.47 1.84
N PHE A 86 -11.47 -12.13 2.84
CA PHE A 86 -11.69 -10.98 3.70
C PHE A 86 -11.65 -9.64 2.97
N TYR A 87 -10.90 -9.53 1.87
CA TYR A 87 -10.87 -8.34 1.04
C TYR A 87 -11.66 -8.48 -0.27
N SER A 88 -12.45 -9.56 -0.44
CA SER A 88 -13.18 -9.84 -1.69
C SER A 88 -14.18 -8.76 -2.10
N PHE A 89 -14.69 -8.00 -1.14
CA PHE A 89 -15.61 -6.88 -1.36
C PHE A 89 -14.90 -5.54 -1.63
N GLN A 90 -13.57 -5.50 -1.57
CA GLN A 90 -12.80 -4.30 -1.90
C GLN A 90 -12.53 -4.23 -3.40
N GLU A 91 -12.57 -3.02 -3.96
CA GLU A 91 -12.21 -2.82 -5.36
C GLU A 91 -10.70 -2.95 -5.58
N ASP A 92 -10.34 -3.67 -6.63
CA ASP A 92 -8.96 -3.81 -7.07
C ASP A 92 -8.44 -2.50 -7.65
N VAL A 93 -7.45 -1.91 -6.97
CA VAL A 93 -6.80 -0.69 -7.45
C VAL A 93 -5.72 -1.01 -8.48
N MET A 94 -5.84 -0.42 -9.68
CA MET A 94 -4.92 -0.65 -10.80
C MET A 94 -3.44 -0.36 -10.47
N TRP A 95 -3.19 0.65 -9.63
CA TRP A 95 -1.82 1.05 -9.27
C TRP A 95 -1.11 0.04 -8.37
N SER A 96 -1.82 -0.92 -7.74
CA SER A 96 -1.23 -1.89 -6.81
C SER A 96 -0.12 -2.71 -7.46
N LYS A 97 -0.35 -3.22 -8.67
CA LYS A 97 0.60 -4.04 -9.44
C LYS A 97 1.86 -3.25 -9.82
N VAL A 98 1.74 -1.93 -9.95
CA VAL A 98 2.82 -1.02 -10.34
C VAL A 98 3.69 -0.67 -9.14
N VAL A 99 3.08 -0.48 -7.98
CA VAL A 99 3.78 -0.18 -6.71
C VAL A 99 4.45 -1.43 -6.15
N TRP A 100 3.75 -2.56 -6.15
CA TRP A 100 4.14 -3.83 -5.53
C TRP A 100 4.62 -4.87 -6.56
N HIS A 101 5.24 -4.42 -7.65
CA HIS A 101 5.75 -5.31 -8.70
C HIS A 101 6.78 -6.33 -8.17
N LYS A 102 7.00 -7.44 -8.90
CA LYS A 102 7.82 -8.59 -8.47
C LYS A 102 9.19 -8.23 -7.86
N HIS A 103 9.85 -7.20 -8.39
CA HIS A 103 11.20 -6.80 -7.99
C HIS A 103 11.24 -5.46 -7.24
N HIS A 104 10.12 -5.05 -6.66
CA HIS A 104 10.02 -3.79 -5.97
C HIS A 104 11.00 -3.68 -4.79
N ALA A 105 11.41 -2.45 -4.49
CA ALA A 105 12.15 -2.16 -3.29
C ALA A 105 11.19 -1.50 -2.30
N LEU A 106 10.93 -2.16 -1.16
CA LEU A 106 9.97 -1.70 -0.14
C LEU A 106 10.13 -0.21 0.20
N ARG A 107 11.37 0.27 0.37
CA ARG A 107 11.69 1.69 0.61
C ARG A 107 11.12 2.62 -0.45
N PHE A 108 11.13 2.25 -1.73
CA PHE A 108 10.62 3.09 -2.82
C PHE A 108 9.11 2.89 -3.00
N SER A 109 8.65 1.65 -2.90
CA SER A 109 7.23 1.30 -3.02
C SER A 109 6.37 1.97 -1.97
N ILE A 110 6.83 2.12 -0.73
CA ILE A 110 6.08 2.84 0.31
C ILE A 110 5.83 4.29 -0.11
N TYR A 111 6.82 4.96 -0.71
CA TYR A 111 6.63 6.35 -1.15
C TYR A 111 5.79 6.44 -2.42
N ALA A 112 5.91 5.47 -3.32
CA ALA A 112 5.02 5.37 -4.47
C ALA A 112 3.55 5.16 -4.03
N TRP A 113 3.30 4.26 -3.09
CA TRP A 113 1.99 4.06 -2.46
C TRP A 113 1.47 5.35 -1.84
N LEU A 114 2.30 6.05 -1.04
CA LEU A 114 1.93 7.34 -0.45
C LEU A 114 1.60 8.41 -1.50
N CYS A 115 2.20 8.38 -2.70
CA CYS A 115 1.79 9.25 -3.80
C CYS A 115 0.35 8.93 -4.25
N PHE A 116 0.02 7.65 -4.46
CA PHE A 116 -1.30 7.23 -4.93
C PHE A 116 -2.42 7.50 -3.92
N VAL A 117 -2.16 7.28 -2.63
CA VAL A 117 -3.17 7.49 -1.58
C VAL A 117 -3.19 8.91 -1.01
N GLY A 118 -2.39 9.83 -1.56
CA GLY A 118 -2.30 11.21 -1.06
C GLY A 118 -1.72 11.31 0.36
N GLY A 119 -0.88 10.35 0.75
CA GLY A 119 -0.27 10.27 2.08
C GLY A 119 1.01 11.10 2.25
N LEU A 120 1.56 11.67 1.17
CA LEU A 120 2.71 12.57 1.25
C LEU A 120 2.33 13.92 1.86
N LYS A 121 3.21 14.45 2.73
CA LYS A 121 3.03 15.73 3.44
C LYS A 121 3.47 16.93 2.60
N THR A 122 2.90 17.06 1.40
CA THR A 122 3.10 18.21 0.52
C THR A 122 2.46 19.47 1.11
N SER A 123 2.89 20.66 0.68
CA SER A 123 2.33 21.92 1.20
C SER A 123 0.82 22.01 0.99
N ASP A 124 0.29 21.56 -0.15
CA ASP A 124 -1.17 21.51 -0.38
C ASP A 124 -1.89 20.57 0.62
N ALA A 125 -1.32 19.38 0.90
CA ALA A 125 -1.88 18.42 1.84
C ALA A 125 -1.85 18.93 3.29
N LEU A 126 -0.81 19.68 3.67
CA LEU A 126 -0.71 20.32 4.98
C LEU A 126 -1.70 21.48 5.13
N ARG A 127 -1.84 22.33 4.10
CA ARG A 127 -2.81 23.43 4.08
C ARG A 127 -4.25 22.93 4.18
N LYS A 128 -4.60 21.82 3.52
CA LYS A 128 -5.91 21.15 3.67
C LYS A 128 -6.22 20.73 5.11
N ARG A 129 -5.20 20.63 5.98
CA ARG A 129 -5.32 20.31 7.41
C ARG A 129 -5.17 21.55 8.30
N ASN A 130 -5.31 22.76 7.73
CA ASN A 130 -5.13 24.03 8.42
C ASN A 130 -3.73 24.22 9.05
N ILE A 131 -2.69 23.58 8.49
CA ILE A 131 -1.31 23.80 8.90
C ILE A 131 -0.71 24.86 7.97
N GLU A 132 -0.28 25.99 8.54
CA GLU A 132 0.33 27.09 7.80
C GLU A 132 1.77 26.73 7.40
N VAL A 133 2.02 26.72 6.09
CA VAL A 133 3.33 26.41 5.47
C VAL A 133 3.48 27.22 4.18
N ASP A 134 4.72 27.50 3.78
CA ASP A 134 4.98 28.10 2.46
C ASP A 134 4.42 27.18 1.35
N PRO A 135 3.46 27.66 0.54
CA PRO A 135 2.86 26.86 -0.50
C PRO A 135 3.83 26.61 -1.67
N LYS A 136 4.89 27.41 -1.84
CA LYS A 136 5.77 27.32 -3.01
C LYS A 136 6.58 26.03 -3.03
N CYS A 137 6.72 25.47 -4.22
CA CYS A 137 7.61 24.34 -4.48
C CYS A 137 9.07 24.74 -4.26
N VAL A 138 9.79 23.98 -3.43
CA VAL A 138 11.20 24.26 -3.07
C VAL A 138 12.18 24.05 -4.23
N PHE A 139 11.73 23.51 -5.35
CA PHE A 139 12.58 23.26 -6.52
C PHE A 139 12.51 24.38 -7.55
N CYS A 140 11.30 24.80 -7.93
CA CYS A 140 11.10 25.84 -8.94
C CYS A 140 10.85 27.22 -8.33
N HIS A 141 10.35 27.30 -7.09
CA HIS A 141 9.89 28.53 -6.44
C HIS A 141 8.81 29.33 -7.20
N CYS A 142 8.26 28.78 -8.30
CA CYS A 142 7.30 29.45 -9.17
C CYS A 142 5.84 29.03 -8.91
N HIS A 143 5.60 27.76 -8.57
CA HIS A 143 4.26 27.18 -8.43
C HIS A 143 4.04 26.60 -7.03
N GLU A 144 2.78 26.38 -6.67
CA GLU A 144 2.43 25.70 -5.43
C GLU A 144 2.84 24.21 -5.44
N GLU A 145 3.26 23.70 -4.29
CA GLU A 145 3.69 22.32 -4.10
C GLU A 145 2.49 21.39 -3.90
N SER A 146 2.23 20.56 -4.90
CA SER A 146 1.34 19.40 -4.86
C SER A 146 2.10 18.13 -5.27
N VAL A 147 1.51 16.94 -5.09
CA VAL A 147 2.12 15.68 -5.58
C VAL A 147 2.31 15.73 -7.11
N SER A 148 1.30 16.18 -7.86
CA SER A 148 1.39 16.33 -9.32
C SER A 148 2.49 17.30 -9.71
N HIS A 149 2.55 18.46 -9.06
CA HIS A 149 3.57 19.46 -9.36
C HIS A 149 4.97 18.94 -9.02
N LEU A 150 5.14 18.41 -7.81
CA LEU A 150 6.43 17.99 -7.27
C LEU A 150 7.11 16.95 -8.16
N PHE A 151 6.36 15.99 -8.72
CA PHE A 151 6.96 14.90 -9.49
C PHE A 151 6.84 15.08 -11.00
N PHE A 152 5.77 15.70 -11.51
CA PHE A 152 5.45 15.63 -12.94
C PHE A 152 5.32 16.99 -13.64
N GLU A 153 5.01 18.08 -12.93
CA GLU A 153 4.83 19.40 -13.56
C GLU A 153 5.99 20.36 -13.28
N CYS A 154 6.78 20.14 -12.23
CA CYS A 154 7.93 20.98 -11.90
C CYS A 154 9.08 20.73 -12.88
N ASP A 155 9.57 21.78 -13.55
CA ASP A 155 10.65 21.67 -14.55
C ASP A 155 11.91 21.02 -13.99
N TYR A 156 12.28 21.37 -12.76
CA TYR A 156 13.45 20.83 -12.09
C TYR A 156 13.36 19.31 -11.95
N THR A 157 12.26 18.81 -11.39
CA THR A 157 12.11 17.37 -11.11
C THR A 157 11.77 16.59 -12.37
N PHE A 158 10.96 17.16 -13.27
CA PHE A 158 10.67 16.57 -14.56
C PHE A 158 11.95 16.37 -15.39
N SER A 159 12.91 17.30 -15.36
CA SER A 159 14.22 17.15 -16.02
C SER A 159 15.07 15.98 -15.48
N ILE A 160 14.78 15.52 -14.26
CA ILE A 160 15.41 14.36 -13.63
C ILE A 160 14.71 13.09 -14.11
N ILE A 161 13.38 13.02 -13.94
CA ILE A 161 12.59 11.83 -14.25
C ILE A 161 12.66 11.53 -15.77
N SER A 162 12.49 12.54 -16.63
CA SER A 162 12.56 12.36 -18.10
C SER A 162 13.91 11.86 -18.59
N LYS A 163 15.01 12.24 -17.94
CA LYS A 163 16.33 11.74 -18.29
C LYS A 163 16.54 10.29 -17.87
N MET A 164 15.92 9.87 -16.77
CA MET A 164 16.00 8.51 -16.24
C MET A 164 15.06 7.55 -16.94
N LEU A 165 13.86 8.02 -17.25
CA LEU A 165 12.82 7.26 -17.91
C LEU A 165 12.41 7.97 -19.20
N PRO A 166 13.20 7.85 -20.29
CA PRO A 166 12.92 8.53 -21.55
C PRO A 166 11.54 8.22 -22.13
N ALA A 167 10.96 7.07 -21.79
CA ALA A 167 9.64 6.69 -22.26
C ALA A 167 8.54 7.72 -21.89
N ILE A 168 8.70 8.49 -20.80
CA ILE A 168 7.72 9.52 -20.42
C ILE A 168 7.74 10.74 -21.34
N THR A 169 8.76 10.91 -22.19
CA THR A 169 8.81 12.02 -23.16
C THR A 169 8.04 11.70 -24.44
N SER A 170 7.45 10.49 -24.54
CA SER A 170 6.57 10.11 -25.65
C SER A 170 5.17 10.74 -25.55
N PHE A 171 4.80 11.26 -24.37
CA PHE A 171 3.55 11.93 -24.17
C PHE A 171 3.56 13.33 -24.80
N LEU A 172 2.43 13.71 -25.41
CA LEU A 172 2.24 15.06 -25.97
C LEU A 172 2.30 16.15 -24.89
N LEU A 173 1.79 15.85 -23.70
CA LEU A 173 1.77 16.72 -22.52
C LEU A 173 2.43 16.00 -21.34
N ARG A 174 2.84 16.74 -20.30
CA ARG A 174 3.39 16.14 -19.09
C ARG A 174 2.33 15.23 -18.45
N PRO A 175 2.61 13.92 -18.30
CA PRO A 175 1.62 12.99 -17.79
C PRO A 175 1.54 13.07 -16.27
N ASN A 176 0.35 12.82 -15.72
CA ASN A 176 0.17 12.65 -14.28
C ASN A 176 0.59 11.24 -13.81
N LEU A 177 0.58 11.05 -12.48
CA LEU A 177 0.98 9.79 -11.84
C LEU A 177 0.22 8.57 -12.39
N HIS A 178 -1.10 8.69 -12.57
CA HIS A 178 -1.94 7.60 -13.05
C HIS A 178 -1.67 7.29 -14.53
N GLN A 179 -1.49 8.31 -15.36
CA GLN A 179 -1.16 8.14 -16.78
C GLN A 179 0.18 7.44 -16.98
N ILE A 180 1.20 7.78 -16.20
CA ILE A 180 2.50 7.08 -16.26
C ILE A 180 2.34 5.63 -15.78
N SER A 181 1.60 5.42 -14.69
CA SER A 181 1.34 4.09 -14.14
C SER A 181 0.66 3.18 -15.15
N ASP A 182 -0.38 3.69 -15.82
CA ASP A 182 -1.14 2.97 -16.84
C ASP A 182 -0.27 2.68 -18.07
N PHE A 183 0.46 3.70 -18.55
CA PHE A 183 1.39 3.55 -19.68
C PHE A 183 2.44 2.47 -19.43
N LEU A 184 3.08 2.46 -18.26
CA LEU A 184 4.08 1.44 -17.92
C LEU A 184 3.45 0.05 -17.77
N SER A 185 2.22 -0.04 -17.25
CA SER A 185 1.53 -1.32 -17.06
C SER A 185 1.08 -1.97 -18.38
N ASN A 186 0.59 -1.14 -19.30
CA ASN A 186 0.03 -1.60 -20.58
C ASN A 186 1.08 -1.71 -21.68
N SER A 187 2.30 -1.24 -21.46
CA SER A 187 3.33 -1.27 -22.47
C SER A 187 3.93 -2.67 -22.65
N VAL A 188 3.23 -3.50 -23.43
CA VAL A 188 3.77 -4.69 -24.11
C VAL A 188 4.95 -4.31 -25.03
N LEU A 189 5.09 -3.02 -25.35
CA LEU A 189 6.00 -2.45 -26.35
C LEU A 189 7.30 -1.85 -25.79
N LEU A 190 7.57 -1.90 -24.48
CA LEU A 190 8.87 -1.44 -23.97
C LEU A 190 9.97 -2.46 -24.29
N ASN A 191 10.52 -2.36 -25.50
CA ASN A 191 11.82 -2.91 -25.91
C ASN A 191 13.02 -2.30 -25.13
N TYR A 192 12.76 -1.44 -24.14
CA TYR A 192 13.75 -0.75 -23.32
C TYR A 192 13.61 -1.20 -21.86
N GLY A 193 14.22 -2.35 -21.55
CA GLY A 193 14.30 -2.92 -20.20
C GLY A 193 13.05 -3.67 -19.74
N SER A 194 13.21 -4.59 -18.78
CA SER A 194 12.04 -5.24 -18.19
C SER A 194 11.19 -4.19 -17.45
N LEU A 195 9.87 -4.26 -17.56
CA LEU A 195 8.91 -3.40 -16.85
C LEU A 195 9.34 -3.08 -15.41
N SER A 196 9.81 -4.11 -14.70
CA SER A 196 10.31 -3.98 -13.33
C SER A 196 11.47 -2.99 -13.16
N VAL A 197 12.39 -2.89 -14.13
CA VAL A 197 13.50 -1.91 -14.11
C VAL A 197 12.95 -0.49 -14.22
N ASN A 198 12.02 -0.26 -15.15
CA ASN A 198 11.40 1.04 -15.36
C ASN A 198 10.60 1.49 -14.13
N LEU A 199 9.83 0.58 -13.53
CA LEU A 199 9.11 0.83 -12.27
C LEU A 199 10.07 1.09 -11.11
N LEU A 200 11.13 0.28 -10.97
CA LEU A 200 12.15 0.50 -9.95
C LEU A 200 12.78 1.88 -10.10
N MET A 201 13.12 2.28 -11.32
CA MET A 201 13.75 3.57 -11.60
C MET A 201 12.82 4.74 -11.31
N LEU A 202 11.55 4.66 -11.74
CA LEU A 202 10.53 5.66 -11.44
C LEU A 202 10.34 5.84 -9.93
N TRP A 203 10.16 4.74 -9.19
CA TRP A 203 9.93 4.81 -7.75
C TRP A 203 11.17 5.21 -6.96
N ALA A 204 12.37 4.86 -7.43
CA ALA A 204 13.62 5.38 -6.87
C ALA A 204 13.76 6.90 -7.08
N ALA A 205 13.34 7.41 -8.24
CA ALA A 205 13.33 8.84 -8.52
C ALA A 205 12.32 9.58 -7.63
N VAL A 206 11.08 9.08 -7.52
CA VAL A 206 10.03 9.63 -6.63
C VAL A 206 10.54 9.69 -5.19
N TYR A 207 11.08 8.58 -4.68
CA TYR A 207 11.65 8.52 -3.33
C TYR A 207 12.78 9.55 -3.14
N SER A 208 13.71 9.64 -4.09
CA SER A 208 14.89 10.51 -3.96
C SER A 208 14.54 11.98 -4.10
N ILE A 209 13.59 12.33 -4.96
CA ILE A 209 13.04 13.69 -5.08
C ILE A 209 12.33 14.08 -3.79
N TRP A 210 11.51 13.19 -3.22
CA TRP A 210 10.85 13.45 -1.94
C TRP A 210 11.85 13.67 -0.81
N HIS A 211 12.88 12.83 -0.73
CA HIS A 211 13.95 12.98 0.25
C HIS A 211 14.70 14.29 0.05
N GLU A 212 15.09 14.64 -1.17
CA GLU A 212 15.76 15.91 -1.49
C GLU A 212 14.88 17.10 -1.12
N ARG A 213 13.57 17.07 -1.39
CA ARG A 213 12.62 18.12 -0.98
C ARG A 213 12.68 18.35 0.52
N ASN A 214 12.69 17.27 1.32
CA ASN A 214 12.75 17.39 2.78
C ASN A 214 14.10 17.93 3.26
N GLU A 215 15.21 17.50 2.66
CA GLU A 215 16.55 18.03 2.97
C GLU A 215 16.63 19.54 2.69
N ARG A 216 16.03 20.00 1.59
CA ARG A 216 15.98 21.44 1.26
C ARG A 216 15.13 22.24 2.23
N LYS A 217 13.94 21.74 2.59
CA LYS A 217 13.01 22.47 3.47
C LYS A 217 13.42 22.49 4.93
N PHE A 218 13.99 21.39 5.44
CA PHE A 218 14.19 21.22 6.89
C PHE A 218 15.65 21.16 7.32
N ALA A 219 16.59 20.87 6.41
CA ALA A 219 18.00 20.75 6.73
C ALA A 219 18.88 21.78 6.00
N ASN A 220 18.29 22.64 5.16
CA ASN A 220 18.99 23.60 4.30
C ASN A 220 20.12 22.95 3.46
N ARG A 221 19.92 21.69 3.04
CA ARG A 221 20.88 20.95 2.20
C ARG A 221 20.33 20.80 0.80
N THR A 222 21.10 21.25 -0.18
CA THR A 222 20.73 21.20 -1.60
C THR A 222 21.77 20.40 -2.38
N ARG A 223 21.31 19.43 -3.17
CA ARG A 223 22.13 18.75 -4.19
C ARG A 223 21.84 19.33 -5.56
N SER A 224 22.86 19.37 -6.41
CA SER A 224 22.69 19.65 -7.84
C SER A 224 21.89 18.56 -8.54
N ILE A 225 21.28 18.90 -9.67
CA ILE A 225 20.56 17.95 -10.54
C ILE A 225 21.46 16.76 -10.90
N SER A 226 22.71 17.01 -11.26
CA SER A 226 23.68 15.97 -11.63
C SER A 226 23.98 15.01 -10.47
N ASN A 227 24.15 15.54 -9.26
CA ASN A 227 24.41 14.72 -8.08
C ASN A 227 23.20 13.87 -7.69
N LEU A 228 22.00 14.44 -7.79
CA LEU A 228 20.76 13.70 -7.53
C LEU A 228 20.54 12.59 -8.57
N LYS A 229 20.81 12.89 -9.85
CA LYS A 229 20.76 11.89 -10.94
C LYS A 229 21.72 10.73 -10.66
N LEU A 230 22.97 11.04 -10.35
CA LEU A 230 24.00 10.04 -10.05
C LEU A 230 23.62 9.20 -8.83
N LEU A 231 23.04 9.80 -7.79
CA LEU A 231 22.59 9.09 -6.59
C LEU A 231 21.52 8.05 -6.93
N ILE A 232 20.48 8.46 -7.67
CA ILE A 232 19.39 7.55 -8.06
C ILE A 232 19.93 6.41 -8.93
N SER A 233 20.74 6.72 -9.95
CA SER A 233 21.36 5.69 -10.82
C SER A 233 22.17 4.69 -10.00
N LYS A 234 23.04 5.15 -9.10
CA LYS A 234 23.84 4.28 -8.23
C LYS A 234 22.96 3.36 -7.36
N VAL A 235 21.89 3.90 -6.78
CA VAL A 235 20.98 3.14 -5.91
C VAL A 235 20.20 2.10 -6.71
N VAL A 236 19.73 2.44 -7.91
CA VAL A 236 19.08 1.51 -8.83
C VAL A 236 20.07 0.43 -9.26
N ASP A 237 21.28 0.77 -9.69
CA ASP A 237 22.30 -0.19 -10.11
C ASP A 237 22.67 -1.18 -9.01
N ILE A 238 22.80 -0.72 -7.76
CA ILE A 238 23.03 -1.60 -6.60
C ILE A 238 21.88 -2.59 -6.43
N LYS A 239 20.63 -2.14 -6.64
CA LYS A 239 19.46 -3.01 -6.54
C LYS A 239 19.39 -3.99 -7.70
N LEU A 240 19.63 -3.54 -8.94
CA LEU A 240 19.67 -4.37 -10.13
C LEU A 240 20.72 -5.48 -10.02
N ARG A 241 21.92 -5.18 -9.50
CA ARG A 241 22.95 -6.21 -9.26
C ARG A 241 22.52 -7.30 -8.26
N ARG A 242 21.59 -6.99 -7.35
CA ARG A 242 21.05 -7.95 -6.36
C ARG A 242 19.89 -8.77 -6.91
N TRP A 243 19.26 -8.32 -7.99
CA TRP A 243 18.34 -9.17 -8.74
C TRP A 243 19.23 -10.23 -9.40
N LYS A 244 19.32 -11.42 -8.77
CA LYS A 244 20.13 -12.52 -9.30
C LYS A 244 19.89 -12.60 -10.80
N LYS A 245 20.97 -12.60 -11.59
CA LYS A 245 20.93 -12.92 -13.02
C LYS A 245 20.06 -14.17 -13.16
N PHE A 246 18.94 -14.03 -13.85
CA PHE A 246 18.17 -15.18 -14.32
C PHE A 246 19.04 -15.98 -15.29
#